data_AF-A0A0G4F2R7-F1
#
_entry.id   AF-A0A0G4F2R7-F1
#
_cell.length_a   1.000
_cell.length_b   1.000
_cell.length_c   1.000
_cell.angle_alpha   90.00
_cell.angle_beta   90.00
_cell.angle_gamma   90.00
#
_symmetry.space_group_name_H-M   'P 1'
#
loop_
_entity.id
_entity.type
_entity.pdbx_description
1 polymer ?
#
loop_
_entity_poly.entity_id
_entity_poly.type
_entity_poly.pdbx_seq_one_letter_code
_entity_poly.pdbx_strand_id
1 'polypeptide(L)'
;MMNLRLSVWPLNPALPWAEHWAGIFDGKHTKLPLTVYYDYVKVYDYDPLSKGFTLRWTDDFRSFKTSRWERSQHTFLANEPHFRDNAVIAATNATDARAYLALSIARGPGVL
;
A
#
# COMPACT_ATOMS: atom_id res chain seq x y z
N MET A 1 21.30 -1.75 -0.37
CA MET A 1 20.32 -1.83 0.72
C MET A 1 18.94 -2.04 0.11
N MET A 2 18.09 -2.87 0.72
CA MET A 2 16.70 -3.07 0.29
C MET A 2 15.77 -2.10 1.03
N ASN A 3 14.74 -1.60 0.34
CA ASN A 3 13.75 -0.68 0.91
C ASN A 3 12.46 -1.44 1.24
N LEU A 4 11.81 -1.05 2.33
CA LEU A 4 10.44 -1.48 2.63
C LEU A 4 9.44 -0.73 1.75
N ARG A 5 8.50 -1.44 1.12
CA ARG A 5 7.44 -0.85 0.28
C ARG A 5 6.09 -1.45 0.66
N LEU A 6 5.06 -0.61 0.61
CA LEU A 6 3.66 -0.99 0.80
C LEU A 6 2.90 -0.55 -0.46
N SER A 7 2.13 -1.45 -1.06
CA SER A 7 1.41 -1.17 -2.30
C SER A 7 0.18 -2.07 -2.43
N VAL A 8 -0.86 -1.57 -3.06
CA VAL A 8 -2.03 -2.35 -3.50
C VAL A 8 -2.32 -2.01 -4.95
N TRP A 9 -2.58 -3.02 -5.76
CA TRP A 9 -2.86 -2.87 -7.19
C TRP A 9 -3.55 -4.13 -7.75
N PRO A 10 -4.48 -4.00 -8.71
CA PRO A 10 -5.01 -5.11 -9.49
C PRO A 10 -4.13 -5.43 -10.70
N LEU A 11 -4.12 -6.69 -11.11
CA LEU A 11 -3.39 -7.18 -12.26
C LEU A 11 -3.91 -6.63 -13.58
N ASN A 12 -2.99 -6.32 -14.49
CA ASN A 12 -3.25 -6.05 -15.89
C ASN A 12 -3.90 -7.28 -16.53
N PRO A 13 -5.19 -7.19 -16.95
CA PRO A 13 -5.93 -8.33 -17.46
C PRO A 13 -5.43 -8.79 -18.84
N ALA A 14 -4.61 -7.98 -19.53
CA ALA A 14 -4.01 -8.35 -20.81
C ALA A 14 -2.88 -9.39 -20.67
N LEU A 15 -2.42 -9.67 -19.45
CA LEU A 15 -1.38 -10.67 -19.22
C LEU A 15 -1.96 -12.08 -19.17
N PRO A 16 -1.44 -13.04 -19.96
CA PRO A 16 -2.05 -14.36 -20.13
C PRO A 16 -2.04 -15.22 -18.85
N TRP A 17 -1.21 -14.86 -17.88
CA TRP A 17 -1.11 -15.54 -16.59
C TRP A 17 -1.86 -14.83 -15.45
N ALA A 18 -2.45 -13.66 -15.72
CA ALA A 18 -3.04 -12.83 -14.66
C ALA A 18 -4.19 -13.56 -13.93
N GLU A 19 -5.07 -14.19 -14.71
CA GLU A 19 -6.21 -14.96 -14.19
C GLU A 19 -5.77 -16.06 -13.21
N HIS A 20 -4.68 -16.77 -13.52
CA HIS A 20 -4.19 -17.88 -12.72
C HIS A 20 -3.45 -17.44 -11.45
N TRP A 21 -2.97 -16.19 -11.37
CA TRP A 21 -2.22 -15.71 -10.22
C TRP A 21 -3.11 -15.05 -9.15
N ALA A 22 -3.89 -14.04 -9.54
CA ALA A 22 -4.75 -13.30 -8.60
C ALA A 22 -6.19 -13.13 -9.10
N GLY A 23 -6.52 -13.72 -10.25
CA GLY A 23 -7.79 -13.48 -10.95
C GLY A 23 -7.78 -12.19 -11.77
N ILE A 24 -8.74 -12.10 -12.70
CA ILE A 24 -8.98 -10.88 -13.47
C ILE A 24 -9.78 -9.91 -12.62
N PHE A 25 -9.30 -8.66 -12.54
CA PHE A 25 -9.99 -7.62 -11.79
C PHE A 25 -11.25 -7.15 -12.53
N ASP A 26 -12.42 -7.43 -11.95
CA ASP A 26 -13.70 -6.98 -12.49
C ASP A 26 -14.04 -5.55 -12.03
N GLY A 27 -13.39 -4.56 -12.65
CA GLY A 27 -13.59 -3.14 -12.31
C GLY A 27 -15.03 -2.62 -12.51
N LYS A 28 -15.83 -3.33 -13.32
CA LYS A 28 -17.24 -2.96 -13.60
C LYS A 28 -18.15 -3.34 -12.44
N HIS A 29 -18.04 -4.56 -11.93
CA HIS A 29 -18.92 -5.06 -10.86
C HIS A 29 -18.31 -4.93 -9.46
N THR A 30 -17.00 -4.67 -9.34
CA THR A 30 -16.35 -4.40 -8.06
C THR A 30 -16.84 -3.08 -7.45
N LYS A 31 -17.23 -3.14 -6.17
CA LYS A 31 -17.57 -1.96 -5.37
C LYS A 31 -16.29 -1.24 -4.94
N LEU A 32 -15.82 -0.31 -5.77
CA LEU A 32 -14.70 0.57 -5.47
C LEU A 32 -15.12 1.74 -4.56
N PRO A 33 -14.24 2.26 -3.68
CA PRO A 33 -12.83 1.89 -3.54
C PRO A 33 -12.59 0.61 -2.71
N LEU A 34 -11.60 -0.18 -3.12
CA LEU A 34 -11.03 -1.24 -2.27
C LEU A 34 -9.84 -0.66 -1.52
N THR A 35 -9.82 -0.75 -0.19
CA THR A 35 -8.80 -0.10 0.64
C THR A 35 -8.13 -1.10 1.57
N VAL A 36 -6.80 -1.07 1.59
CA VAL A 36 -5.99 -1.75 2.61
C VAL A 36 -5.55 -0.73 3.65
N TYR A 37 -5.58 -1.14 4.92
CA TYR A 37 -5.21 -0.31 6.06
C TYR A 37 -4.02 -0.95 6.78
N TYR A 38 -3.00 -0.14 7.06
CA TYR A 38 -1.86 -0.53 7.89
C TYR A 38 -1.90 0.26 9.19
N ASP A 39 -1.97 -0.44 10.32
CA ASP A 39 -2.00 0.17 11.67
C ASP A 39 -0.62 0.70 12.06
N TYR A 40 0.43 -0.10 11.84
CA TYR A 40 1.80 0.29 12.11
C TYR A 40 2.81 -0.51 11.30
N VAL A 41 4.06 -0.03 11.29
CA VAL A 41 5.24 -0.75 10.81
C VAL A 41 6.32 -0.74 11.89
N LYS A 42 7.01 -1.87 12.07
CA LYS A 42 8.26 -1.96 12.85
C LYS A 42 9.37 -2.52 11.97
N VAL A 43 10.51 -1.85 11.93
CA VAL A 43 11.70 -2.30 11.20
C VAL A 43 12.82 -2.58 12.18
N TYR A 44 13.52 -3.68 11.95
CA TYR A 44 14.58 -4.19 12.80
C TYR A 44 15.87 -4.29 11.97
N ASP A 45 17.00 -3.94 12.59
CA ASP A 45 18.31 -4.22 12.02
C ASP A 45 18.74 -5.64 12.44
N TYR A 46 19.25 -6.40 11.47
CA TYR A 46 19.80 -7.73 11.71
C TYR A 46 21.22 -7.63 12.23
N ASP A 47 21.50 -8.29 13.34
CA ASP A 47 22.85 -8.44 13.88
C ASP A 47 23.45 -9.79 13.42
N PRO A 48 24.48 -9.79 12.56
CA PRO A 48 25.08 -11.01 12.06
C PRO A 48 25.91 -11.77 13.11
N LEU A 49 26.30 -11.16 14.24
CA LEU A 49 27.05 -11.83 15.29
C LEU A 49 26.12 -12.65 16.18
N SER A 50 25.13 -12.00 16.79
CA SER A 50 24.13 -12.68 17.63
C SER A 50 23.10 -13.47 16.82
N LYS A 51 23.01 -13.23 15.50
CA LYS A 51 21.92 -13.71 14.63
C LYS A 51 20.54 -13.18 15.05
N GLY A 52 20.50 -12.14 15.88
CA GLY A 52 19.29 -11.51 16.40
C GLY A 52 18.82 -10.32 15.57
N PHE A 53 17.72 -9.71 16.04
CA PHE A 53 17.13 -8.52 15.45
C PHE A 53 16.95 -7.45 16.53
N THR A 54 17.41 -6.24 16.26
CA THR A 54 17.23 -5.10 17.16
C THR A 54 16.26 -4.11 16.55
N LEU A 55 15.26 -3.67 17.30
CA LEU A 55 14.28 -2.70 16.81
C LEU A 55 14.99 -1.40 16.42
N ARG A 56 14.82 -0.98 15.16
CA ARG A 56 15.39 0.26 14.64
C ARG A 56 14.39 1.41 14.76
N TRP A 57 13.16 1.20 14.29
CA TRP A 57 12.10 2.21 14.36
C TRP A 57 10.71 1.61 14.23
N THR A 58 9.73 2.38 14.71
CA THR A 58 8.29 2.13 14.57
C THR A 58 7.63 3.33 13.89
N ASP A 59 6.58 3.07 13.11
CA ASP A 59 5.69 4.10 12.62
C ASP A 59 4.23 3.66 12.79
N ASP A 60 3.49 4.34 13.67
CA ASP A 60 2.06 4.09 13.97
C ASP A 60 1.13 4.93 13.08
N PHE A 61 1.65 5.45 11.97
CA PHE A 61 0.92 6.19 10.94
C PHE A 61 -0.01 7.32 11.41
N ARG A 62 0.31 7.96 12.54
CA ARG A 62 -0.37 9.18 13.02
C ARG A 62 -0.27 10.38 12.06
N SER A 63 0.75 10.36 11.20
CA SER A 63 1.00 11.38 10.18
C SER A 63 1.85 10.78 9.07
N PHE A 64 1.74 11.28 7.84
CA PHE A 64 2.61 10.86 6.76
C PHE A 64 4.00 11.52 6.89
N LYS A 65 5.01 10.77 7.33
CA LYS A 65 6.38 11.26 7.54
C LYS A 65 7.20 11.19 6.25
N THR A 66 7.31 12.30 5.53
CA THR A 66 8.08 12.40 4.26
C THR A 66 9.58 12.17 4.43
N SER A 67 10.11 12.30 5.65
CA SER A 67 11.50 11.92 5.96
C SER A 67 11.73 10.41 5.98
N ARG A 68 10.67 9.59 5.85
CA ARG A 68 10.70 8.12 5.93
C ARG A 68 10.04 7.46 4.73
N TRP A 69 8.92 8.02 4.29
CA TRP A 69 8.10 7.47 3.24
C TRP A 69 8.03 8.41 2.06
N GLU A 70 8.10 7.83 0.87
CA GLU A 70 7.84 8.51 -0.39
C GLU A 70 6.57 7.92 -1.00
N ARG A 71 5.78 8.77 -1.65
CA ARG A 71 4.59 8.33 -2.39
C ARG A 71 5.01 8.06 -3.83
N SER A 72 4.57 6.93 -4.36
CA SER A 72 4.97 6.48 -5.68
C SER A 72 4.08 7.06 -6.78
N GLN A 73 4.70 7.65 -7.80
CA GLN A 73 4.05 8.07 -9.05
C GLN A 73 4.63 7.29 -10.23
N HIS A 74 4.28 6.01 -10.35
CA HIS A 74 4.76 5.15 -11.45
C HIS A 74 3.79 4.02 -11.75
N THR A 75 4.10 3.22 -12.78
CA THR A 75 3.43 1.94 -13.05
C THR A 75 4.46 0.92 -13.54
N PHE A 76 4.04 -0.31 -13.82
CA PHE A 76 4.85 -1.37 -14.42
C PHE A 76 3.95 -2.34 -15.21
N LEU A 77 4.54 -3.22 -16.01
CA LEU A 77 3.81 -4.04 -16.99
C LEU A 77 2.58 -4.78 -16.43
N ALA A 78 2.74 -5.37 -15.24
CA ALA A 78 1.66 -6.13 -14.64
C ALA A 78 0.62 -5.28 -13.92
N ASN A 79 0.89 -4.00 -13.65
CA ASN A 79 -0.05 -3.13 -12.96
C ASN A 79 -1.09 -2.56 -13.93
N GLU A 80 -2.38 -2.85 -13.70
CA GLU A 80 -3.47 -2.30 -14.52
C GLU A 80 -3.63 -0.77 -14.32
N PRO A 81 -3.72 -0.25 -13.08
CA PRO A 81 -3.72 1.19 -12.85
C PRO A 81 -2.31 1.78 -12.81
N HIS A 82 -2.25 3.11 -12.84
CA HIS A 82 -1.06 3.86 -12.46
C HIS A 82 -1.09 4.16 -10.97
N PHE A 83 0.01 3.93 -10.25
CA PHE A 83 0.13 4.48 -8.89
C PHE A 83 0.10 6.00 -8.97
N ARG A 84 -0.70 6.58 -8.08
CA ARG A 84 -0.86 8.03 -7.95
C ARG A 84 -0.44 8.47 -6.57
N ASP A 85 -0.11 9.74 -6.47
CA ASP A 85 0.28 10.39 -5.22
C ASP A 85 -0.94 10.79 -4.38
N ASN A 86 -1.73 9.78 -3.99
CA ASN A 86 -2.97 9.96 -3.23
C ASN A 86 -3.07 9.01 -2.03
N ALA A 87 -1.95 8.48 -1.55
CA ALA A 87 -1.92 7.75 -0.28
C ALA A 87 -2.29 8.70 0.87
N VAL A 88 -3.23 8.28 1.72
CA VAL A 88 -3.78 9.11 2.81
C VAL A 88 -3.62 8.43 4.16
N ILE A 89 -3.53 9.24 5.21
CA ILE A 89 -3.68 8.78 6.60
C ILE A 89 -5.16 8.90 6.95
N ALA A 90 -5.81 7.77 7.24
CA ALA A 90 -7.21 7.73 7.63
C ALA A 90 -7.31 7.74 9.16
N ALA A 91 -8.07 8.69 9.71
CA ALA A 91 -8.40 8.74 11.15
C ALA A 91 -9.64 7.89 11.45
N THR A 92 -9.71 7.29 12.64
CA THR A 92 -10.96 6.73 13.16
C THR A 92 -11.85 7.83 13.74
N ASN A 93 -13.17 7.74 13.52
CA ASN A 93 -14.15 8.60 14.18
C ASN A 93 -14.49 8.15 15.61
N ALA A 94 -13.66 7.29 16.22
CA ALA A 94 -13.86 6.79 17.56
C ALA A 94 -12.89 7.49 18.52
N THR A 95 -13.36 7.73 19.74
CA THR A 95 -12.68 8.39 20.87
C THR A 95 -11.31 7.81 21.25
N ASP A 96 -10.86 6.73 20.61
CA ASP A 96 -9.50 6.21 20.64
C ASP A 96 -8.83 6.56 19.30
N ALA A 97 -8.12 7.69 19.27
CA ALA A 97 -7.51 8.31 18.09
C ALA A 97 -6.40 7.44 17.43
N ARG A 98 -6.79 6.34 16.80
CA ARG A 98 -5.92 5.53 15.94
C ARG A 98 -5.99 6.06 14.51
N ALA A 99 -4.84 6.09 13.86
CA ALA A 99 -4.68 6.53 12.49
C ALA A 99 -4.00 5.42 11.70
N TYR A 100 -4.44 5.20 10.47
CA TYR A 100 -3.94 4.14 9.60
C TYR A 100 -3.36 4.74 8.34
N LEU A 101 -2.32 4.12 7.78
CA LEU A 101 -2.01 4.34 6.36
C LEU A 101 -3.04 3.59 5.53
N ALA A 102 -3.77 4.31 4.70
CA ALA A 102 -4.74 3.76 3.76
C ALA A 102 -4.20 3.84 2.32
N LEU A 103 -4.17 2.71 1.63
CA LEU A 103 -3.90 2.62 0.20
C LEU A 103 -5.14 2.05 -0.50
N SER A 104 -5.57 2.66 -1.59
CA SER A 104 -6.82 2.29 -2.24
C SER A 104 -6.67 2.07 -3.74
N ILE A 105 -7.37 1.05 -4.24
CA ILE A 105 -7.74 0.94 -5.64
C ILE A 105 -9.05 1.72 -5.79
N ALA A 106 -9.06 2.74 -6.66
CA ALA A 106 -10.22 3.60 -6.86
C ALA A 106 -10.37 3.95 -8.35
N ARG A 107 -11.60 4.30 -8.75
CA ARG A 107 -11.85 4.78 -10.12
C ARG A 107 -11.08 6.07 -10.38
N GLY A 108 -10.53 6.19 -11.58
CA GLY A 108 -9.93 7.45 -12.02
C GLY A 108 -10.99 8.56 -12.15
N PRO A 109 -10.59 9.83 -12.02
CA PRO A 109 -11.51 10.93 -12.34
C PRO A 109 -11.97 10.79 -13.80
N GLY A 110 -13.29 10.72 -14.02
CA GLY A 110 -13.91 10.71 -15.35
C GLY A 110 -14.53 9.40 -15.84
N VAL A 111 -14.56 8.33 -15.02
CA VAL A 111 -15.27 7.08 -15.38
C VAL A 111 -16.51 6.93 -14.49
N LEU A 112 -17.69 7.22 -15.07
CA LEU A 112 -19.01 6.91 -14.52
C LEU A 112 -19.28 5.40 -14.61
#